data_AF-A0A3D0NZB0-F1
#
_entry.id   AF-A0A3D0NZB0-F1
#
_cell.length_a   1.000
_cell.length_b   1.000
_cell.length_c   1.000
_cell.angle_alpha   90.00
_cell.angle_beta   90.00
_cell.angle_gamma   90.00
#
_symmetry.space_group_name_H-M   'P 1'
#
loop_
_entity.id
_entity.type
_entity.pdbx_description
1 polymer ?
#
loop_
_entity_poly.entity_id
_entity_poly.type
_entity_poly.pdbx_seq_one_letter_code
_entity_poly.pdbx_strand_id
1 'polypeptide(L)'
;FVKQGEERQADFITIVAWNKTAEFICKYFAKGRRIALIGEIRTGSYTDKDGNKRYTTEVWVNNAEFCDSKSDSSSTGSGENRSYSQAAPSSYRQEAPAPAPSYSNGDAGDFAMTDDEDLPF
;
A
#
# COMPACT_ATOMS: atom_id res chain seq x y z
N PHE A 1 30.29 3.97 -7.08
CA PHE A 1 31.08 5.21 -7.15
C PHE A 1 31.40 5.46 -8.61
N VAL A 2 30.89 6.55 -9.19
CA VAL A 2 31.22 6.95 -10.57
C VAL A 2 32.51 7.78 -10.49
N LYS A 3 33.48 7.56 -11.38
CA LYS A 3 34.75 8.31 -11.37
C LYS A 3 34.45 9.78 -11.67
N GLN A 4 35.21 10.68 -11.03
CA GLN A 4 35.06 12.11 -11.24
C GLN A 4 35.33 12.43 -12.73
N GLY A 5 34.30 12.89 -13.45
CA GLY A 5 34.32 13.16 -14.90
C GLY A 5 33.43 12.24 -15.74
N GLU A 6 32.87 11.17 -15.17
CA GLU A 6 31.87 10.32 -15.86
C GLU A 6 30.44 10.73 -15.51
N GLU A 7 29.55 10.64 -16.50
CA GLU A 7 28.11 10.87 -16.32
C GLU A 7 27.48 9.73 -15.50
N ARG A 8 26.59 10.11 -14.59
CA ARG A 8 25.91 9.15 -13.71
C ARG A 8 24.80 8.46 -14.52
N GLN A 9 25.00 7.17 -14.83
CA GLN A 9 24.00 6.38 -15.55
C GLN A 9 22.81 6.05 -14.64
N ALA A 10 21.62 6.01 -15.24
CA ALA A 10 20.37 5.67 -14.57
C ALA A 10 19.52 4.79 -15.49
N ASP A 11 18.93 3.74 -14.90
CA ASP A 11 18.04 2.81 -15.59
C ASP A 11 16.59 3.13 -15.28
N PHE A 12 15.73 3.03 -16.30
CA PHE A 12 14.29 3.24 -16.18
C PHE A 12 13.58 1.93 -16.48
N ILE A 13 12.99 1.35 -15.44
CA ILE A 13 12.37 0.02 -15.49
C ILE A 13 10.86 0.20 -15.43
N THR A 14 10.13 -0.45 -16.34
CA THR A 14 8.66 -0.44 -16.35
C THR A 14 8.14 -1.30 -15.20
N ILE A 15 7.32 -0.70 -14.35
CA ILE A 15 6.71 -1.35 -13.18
C ILE A 15 5.21 -1.48 -13.42
N VAL A 16 4.66 -2.67 -13.19
CA VAL A 16 3.23 -2.97 -13.30
C VAL A 16 2.71 -3.44 -11.95
N ALA A 17 1.68 -2.78 -11.44
CA ALA A 17 1.01 -3.14 -10.18
C ALA A 17 -0.49 -3.33 -10.41
N TRP A 18 -1.08 -4.27 -9.68
CA TRP A 18 -2.51 -4.62 -9.79
C TRP A 18 -3.18 -4.63 -8.41
N ASN A 19 -4.52 -4.66 -8.42
CA ASN A 19 -5.35 -4.85 -7.23
C ASN A 19 -4.98 -3.89 -6.07
N LYS A 20 -4.93 -4.41 -4.84
CA LYS A 20 -4.62 -3.64 -3.62
C LYS A 20 -3.26 -2.95 -3.67
N THR A 21 -2.26 -3.55 -4.33
CA THR A 21 -0.93 -2.97 -4.47
C THR A 21 -0.97 -1.72 -5.35
N ALA A 22 -1.72 -1.74 -6.45
CA ALA A 22 -1.93 -0.56 -7.29
C ALA A 22 -2.62 0.57 -6.52
N GLU A 23 -3.67 0.25 -5.76
CA GLU A 23 -4.36 1.24 -4.93
C GLU A 23 -3.43 1.87 -3.88
N PHE A 24 -2.62 1.05 -3.21
CA PHE A 24 -1.67 1.52 -2.21
C PHE A 24 -0.63 2.48 -2.82
N ILE A 25 -0.05 2.11 -3.96
CA ILE A 25 0.92 2.95 -4.68
C ILE A 25 0.26 4.28 -5.09
N CYS A 26 -0.92 4.24 -5.71
CA CYS A 26 -1.62 5.46 -6.12
C CYS A 26 -1.97 6.38 -4.95
N LYS A 27 -2.30 5.83 -3.78
CA LYS A 27 -2.70 6.61 -2.60
C LYS A 27 -1.51 7.28 -1.90
N TYR A 28 -0.35 6.63 -1.85
CA TYR A 28 0.74 7.06 -0.96
C TYR A 28 2.06 7.39 -1.66
N PHE A 29 2.27 6.93 -2.90
CA PHE A 29 3.54 7.16 -3.60
C PHE A 29 3.45 8.42 -4.45
N ALA A 30 4.56 9.15 -4.54
CA ALA A 30 4.68 10.38 -5.31
C ALA A 30 6.01 10.40 -6.05
N LYS A 31 6.09 11.19 -7.13
CA LYS A 31 7.32 11.37 -7.91
C LYS A 31 8.47 11.83 -7.01
N GLY A 32 9.64 11.23 -7.18
CA GLY A 32 10.85 11.59 -6.43
C GLY A 32 11.02 10.88 -5.09
N ARG A 33 10.02 10.11 -4.64
CA ARG A 33 10.13 9.30 -3.42
C ARG A 33 10.94 8.04 -3.68
N ARG A 34 11.76 7.66 -2.70
CA ARG A 34 12.52 6.42 -2.71
C ARG A 34 11.66 5.28 -2.20
N ILE A 35 11.55 4.23 -3.00
CA ILE A 35 10.69 3.07 -2.74
C ILE A 35 11.46 1.79 -3.00
N ALA A 36 11.12 0.74 -2.27
CA ALA A 36 11.57 -0.63 -2.51
C ALA A 36 10.38 -1.43 -3.04
N LEU A 37 10.64 -2.25 -4.06
CA LEU A 37 9.63 -3.07 -4.72
C LEU A 37 10.11 -4.52 -4.76
N ILE A 38 9.19 -5.45 -4.52
CA ILE A 38 9.42 -6.89 -4.66
C ILE A 38 8.40 -7.43 -5.64
N GLY A 39 8.88 -8.17 -6.63
CA GLY A 39 8.05 -8.66 -7.73
C GLY A 39 8.75 -9.64 -8.66
N GLU A 40 8.06 -9.98 -9.74
CA GLU A 40 8.52 -10.88 -10.78
C GLU A 40 8.89 -10.11 -12.05
N ILE A 41 10.03 -10.45 -12.67
CA ILE A 41 10.37 -9.92 -14.00
C ILE A 41 9.63 -10.74 -15.05
N ARG A 42 8.90 -10.05 -15.93
CA ARG A 42 8.19 -10.65 -17.06
C ARG A 42 8.64 -10.01 -18.35
N THR A 43 8.91 -10.86 -19.34
CA THR A 43 9.20 -10.43 -20.70
C THR A 43 8.04 -10.78 -21.60
N GLY A 44 7.63 -9.85 -22.45
CA GLY A 44 6.54 -10.01 -23.40
C GLY A 44 6.93 -9.56 -24.79
N SER A 45 5.99 -9.71 -25.72
CA SER A 45 6.09 -9.05 -27.01
C SER A 45 4.72 -8.70 -27.55
N TYR A 46 4.59 -7.54 -28.18
CA TYR A 46 3.38 -7.11 -28.87
C TYR A 46 3.72 -6.58 -30.26
N THR A 47 2.73 -6.57 -31.15
CA THR A 47 2.86 -6.00 -32.49
C THR A 47 2.40 -4.56 -32.45
N ASP A 48 3.25 -3.62 -32.86
CA ASP A 48 2.85 -2.22 -32.99
C ASP A 48 1.94 -2.01 -34.21
N LYS A 49 1.38 -0.80 -34.34
CA LYS A 49 0.45 -0.47 -35.43
C LYS A 49 1.09 -0.57 -36.81
N ASP A 50 2.42 -0.47 -36.87
CA ASP A 50 3.22 -0.55 -38.10
C ASP A 50 3.62 -2.01 -38.42
N GLY A 51 3.15 -2.99 -37.63
CA GLY A 51 3.41 -4.41 -37.85
C GLY A 51 4.72 -4.91 -37.24
N ASN A 52 5.47 -4.08 -36.52
CA ASN A 52 6.75 -4.50 -35.94
C ASN A 52 6.54 -5.17 -34.58
N LYS A 53 7.24 -6.29 -34.37
CA LYS A 53 7.26 -6.99 -33.08
C LYS A 53 8.17 -6.26 -32.11
N ARG A 54 7.59 -5.73 -31.02
CA ARG A 54 8.30 -5.07 -29.93
C ARG A 54 8.38 -6.01 -28.73
N TYR A 55 9.56 -6.11 -28.14
CA TYR A 55 9.79 -6.86 -26.91
C TYR A 55 9.71 -5.92 -25.72
N THR A 56 9.04 -6.35 -24.67
CA THR A 56 8.90 -5.60 -23.41
C THR A 56 9.52 -6.38 -22.27
N THR A 57 10.05 -5.65 -21.29
CA THR A 57 10.50 -6.19 -20.01
C THR A 57 9.88 -5.35 -18.91
N GLU A 58 9.13 -6.00 -18.04
CA GLU A 58 8.30 -5.35 -17.03
C GLU A 58 8.48 -6.08 -15.69
N VAL A 59 8.35 -5.35 -14.59
CA VAL A 59 8.35 -5.93 -13.24
C VAL A 59 6.94 -5.89 -12.67
N TRP A 60 6.39 -7.06 -12.39
CA TRP A 60 5.08 -7.24 -11.77
C TRP A 60 5.22 -7.22 -10.26
N VAL A 61 4.72 -6.17 -9.61
CA VAL A 61 4.95 -5.93 -8.19
C VAL A 61 3.94 -6.65 -7.33
N ASN A 62 4.45 -7.40 -6.35
CA ASN A 62 3.67 -8.05 -5.31
C ASN A 62 3.62 -7.20 -4.04
N ASN A 63 4.74 -6.57 -3.66
CA ASN A 63 4.85 -5.73 -2.46
C ASN A 63 5.68 -4.46 -2.74
N ALA A 64 5.30 -3.35 -2.09
CA ALA A 64 5.92 -2.05 -2.22
C ALA A 64 6.09 -1.39 -0.84
N GLU A 65 7.30 -0.90 -0.55
CA GLU A 65 7.67 -0.32 0.75
C GLU A 65 8.38 1.02 0.58
N PHE A 66 8.30 1.88 1.59
CA PHE A 66 9.00 3.16 1.61
C PHE A 66 10.45 2.99 2.08
N CYS A 67 11.37 3.64 1.38
CA CYS A 67 12.79 3.68 1.76
C CYS A 67 13.16 4.96 2.53
N ASP A 68 12.18 5.77 2.95
CA ASP A 68 12.44 7.01 3.68
C ASP A 68 12.91 6.72 5.10
N SER A 69 14.02 7.35 5.48
CA SER A 69 14.44 7.39 6.89
C SER A 69 13.49 8.29 7.67
N LYS A 70 13.20 7.97 8.94
CA LYS A 70 12.34 8.75 9.86
C LYS A 70 12.67 10.26 9.96
N SER A 71 13.82 10.71 9.44
CA SER A 71 14.25 12.12 9.42
C SER A 71 13.66 12.95 8.28
N ASP A 72 13.23 12.33 7.17
CA ASP A 72 12.90 13.06 5.93
C ASP A 72 11.48 13.67 5.94
N SER A 73 10.60 13.18 6.82
CA SER A 73 9.20 13.66 6.93
C SER A 73 9.06 15.10 7.48
N SER A 74 10.18 15.79 7.72
CA SER A 74 10.21 17.16 8.26
C SER A 74 10.41 18.24 7.19
N SER A 75 10.62 17.88 5.92
CA SER A 75 11.12 18.82 4.89
C SER A 75 10.13 19.20 3.79
N THR A 76 8.85 18.85 3.90
CA THR A 76 7.81 19.34 2.96
C THR A 76 6.55 19.73 3.72
N GLY A 77 6.49 21.00 4.15
CA GLY A 77 5.35 21.57 4.85
C GLY A 77 5.71 22.81 5.66
N SER A 78 5.94 23.92 4.98
CA SER A 78 6.12 25.25 5.53
C SER A 78 4.88 25.75 6.29
N GLY A 79 5.11 26.29 7.50
CA GLY A 79 4.25 27.28 8.16
C GLY A 79 3.09 26.71 8.99
N GLU A 80 3.21 26.70 10.32
CA GLU A 80 2.68 27.78 11.13
C GLU A 80 3.03 27.56 12.61
N ASN A 81 3.50 28.66 13.19
CA ASN A 81 3.66 28.90 14.61
C ASN A 81 2.36 28.62 15.38
N ARG A 82 2.42 27.79 16.43
CA ARG A 82 1.64 27.97 17.66
C ARG A 82 2.28 27.21 18.81
N SER A 83 3.23 27.88 19.45
CA SER A 83 3.51 27.66 20.86
C SER A 83 2.25 28.03 21.65
N TYR A 84 1.60 27.03 22.23
CA TYR A 84 0.79 27.24 23.43
C TYR A 84 1.24 26.26 24.49
N SER A 85 1.96 26.82 25.46
CA SER A 85 1.86 26.43 26.86
C SER A 85 0.39 26.24 27.27
N GLN A 86 0.09 25.21 28.05
CA GLN A 86 -0.57 25.32 29.37
C GLN A 86 -1.18 23.97 29.80
N ALA A 87 -0.53 23.36 30.81
CA ALA A 87 -1.06 22.58 31.94
C ALA A 87 -2.22 21.55 31.79
N ALA A 88 -1.91 20.31 32.18
CA ALA A 88 -2.85 19.36 32.82
C ALA A 88 -3.08 19.77 34.31
N PRO A 89 -3.99 19.14 35.11
CA PRO A 89 -4.89 18.01 34.83
C PRO A 89 -6.35 18.23 35.30
N SER A 90 -7.27 17.32 34.96
CA SER A 90 -8.54 17.17 35.70
C SER A 90 -8.98 15.71 35.67
N SER A 91 -8.85 15.08 36.83
CA SER A 91 -9.27 13.72 37.15
C SER A 91 -10.79 13.60 37.11
N TYR A 92 -11.32 12.91 36.09
CA TYR A 92 -12.68 12.42 36.12
C TYR A 92 -12.73 11.08 36.86
N ARG A 93 -13.71 11.05 37.75
CA ARG A 93 -14.12 10.00 38.68
C ARG A 93 -14.33 8.68 37.96
N GLN A 94 -13.77 7.61 38.52
CA GLN A 94 -13.97 6.23 38.10
C GLN A 94 -15.36 5.78 38.55
N GLU A 95 -16.30 5.63 37.61
CA GLU A 95 -17.62 5.04 37.84
C GLU A 95 -17.61 3.60 37.31
N ALA A 96 -18.14 2.67 38.09
CA ALA A 96 -18.00 1.23 37.90
C ALA A 96 -18.65 0.72 36.59
N PRO A 97 -18.09 -0.34 35.96
CA PRO A 97 -18.71 -0.94 34.78
C PRO A 97 -20.00 -1.68 35.15
N ALA A 98 -21.10 -1.36 34.47
CA ALA A 98 -22.35 -2.13 34.52
C ALA A 98 -22.17 -3.52 33.86
N PRO A 99 -22.85 -4.57 34.34
CA PRO A 99 -22.76 -5.90 33.76
C PRO A 99 -23.35 -5.92 32.33
N ALA A 100 -22.64 -6.57 31.41
CA ALA A 100 -23.07 -6.72 30.01
C ALA A 100 -24.37 -7.54 29.90
N PRO A 101 -25.28 -7.21 28.96
CA PRO A 101 -26.44 -8.03 28.68
C PRO A 101 -26.01 -9.37 28.06
N SER A 102 -26.59 -10.46 28.58
CA SER A 102 -26.42 -11.82 28.06
C SER A 102 -26.98 -11.90 26.63
N TYR A 103 -26.17 -12.35 25.69
CA TYR A 103 -26.66 -12.77 24.38
C TYR A 103 -27.47 -14.08 24.54
N SER A 104 -28.70 -14.08 24.04
CA SER A 104 -29.47 -15.29 23.85
C SER A 104 -28.78 -16.12 22.77
N ASN A 105 -28.45 -17.37 23.08
CA ASN A 105 -27.89 -18.33 22.13
C ASN A 105 -28.75 -18.37 20.86
N GLY A 106 -28.10 -18.15 19.72
CA GLY A 106 -28.69 -18.28 18.41
C GLY A 106 -29.19 -19.70 18.18
N ASP A 107 -30.39 -19.77 17.61
CA ASP A 107 -31.08 -20.96 17.15
C ASP A 107 -30.21 -21.76 16.16
N ALA A 108 -30.10 -23.08 16.39
CA ALA A 108 -29.32 -24.01 15.56
C ALA A 108 -30.08 -24.45 14.29
N GLY A 109 -31.02 -23.65 13.80
CA GLY A 109 -31.84 -23.93 12.63
C GLY A 109 -31.27 -23.41 11.30
N ASP A 110 -30.24 -22.55 11.33
CA ASP A 110 -29.71 -21.86 10.12
C ASP A 110 -28.51 -22.57 9.46
N PHE A 111 -28.26 -23.84 9.80
CA PHE A 111 -27.25 -24.70 9.14
C PHE A 111 -27.89 -25.91 8.44
N ALA A 112 -29.11 -25.73 7.91
CA ALA A 112 -29.72 -26.70 7.02
C ALA A 112 -29.07 -26.58 5.63
N MET A 113 -27.97 -27.31 5.46
CA MET A 113 -27.55 -28.03 4.24
C MET A 113 -28.19 -27.52 2.93
N THR A 114 -27.57 -26.53 2.29
CA THR A 114 -27.77 -26.33 0.85
C THR A 114 -27.01 -27.45 0.15
N ASP A 115 -27.76 -28.40 -0.40
CA ASP A 115 -27.30 -29.57 -1.16
C ASP A 115 -26.26 -29.16 -2.22
N ASP A 116 -25.04 -29.71 -2.13
CA ASP A 116 -23.87 -29.49 -3.00
C ASP A 116 -24.06 -30.05 -4.44
N GLU A 117 -25.27 -30.09 -4.98
CA GLU A 117 -25.64 -30.86 -6.19
C GLU A 117 -26.07 -29.99 -7.39
N ASP A 118 -25.74 -28.69 -7.44
CA ASP A 118 -26.04 -27.89 -8.66
C ASP A 118 -25.09 -26.69 -8.87
N LEU A 119 -23.79 -26.97 -9.00
CA LEU A 119 -22.81 -25.99 -9.51
C LEU A 119 -22.43 -26.33 -10.96
N PRO A 120 -22.83 -25.52 -11.96
CA PRO A 120 -22.41 -25.72 -13.34
C PRO A 120 -20.92 -25.37 -13.52
N PHE A 121 -20.19 -26.26 -14.21
CA PHE A 121 -18.79 -26.09 -14.62
C PHE A 121 -18.57 -24.85 -15.51
#